data_AF-A0AA85JKI8-F1
#
_entry.id   AF-A0AA85JKI8-F1
#
_cell.length_a   1.000
_cell.length_b   1.000
_cell.length_c   1.000
_cell.angle_alpha   90.00
_cell.angle_beta   90.00
_cell.angle_gamma   90.00
#
_symmetry.space_group_name_H-M   'P 1'
#
loop_
_entity.id
_entity.type
_entity.pdbx_description
1 polymer ?
#
loop_
_entity_poly.entity_id
_entity_poly.type
_entity_poly.pdbx_seq_one_letter_code
_entity_poly.pdbx_strand_id
1 'polypeptide(L)'
;MEDKNDETVHTSHAPAVKAGGMRIVKHAREHEDKALTKSELAHQAAEYNSSITGVSPHDIFSKEELESHDKSVKASHDKPMPKVTKPHNDNTRRIIQQPSK
;
A
#
# COMPACT_ATOMS: atom_id res chain seq x y z
N MET A 1 -61.63 -16.42 -16.85
CA MET A 1 -60.79 -15.22 -17.03
C MET A 1 -59.41 -15.58 -16.50
N GLU A 2 -58.62 -16.20 -17.37
CA GLU A 2 -57.16 -16.36 -17.27
C GLU A 2 -56.57 -15.06 -17.87
N ASP A 3 -55.43 -14.47 -17.47
CA ASP A 3 -54.16 -15.03 -17.00
C ASP A 3 -53.48 -14.08 -16.00
N LYS A 4 -52.67 -14.65 -15.10
CA LYS A 4 -51.76 -13.94 -14.19
C LYS A 4 -50.42 -13.72 -14.91
N ASN A 5 -50.13 -12.49 -15.30
CA ASN A 5 -48.80 -12.11 -15.75
C ASN A 5 -47.87 -11.92 -14.55
N ASP A 6 -47.11 -12.97 -14.22
CA ASP A 6 -45.92 -12.85 -13.38
C ASP A 6 -44.80 -12.20 -14.22
N GLU A 7 -44.70 -10.87 -14.17
CA GLU A 7 -43.53 -10.16 -14.67
C GLU A 7 -42.32 -10.50 -13.79
N THR A 8 -41.53 -11.48 -14.23
CA THR A 8 -40.21 -11.77 -13.66
C THR A 8 -39.27 -10.59 -13.88
N VAL A 9 -39.14 -9.74 -12.86
CA VAL A 9 -38.11 -8.71 -12.78
C VAL A 9 -36.74 -9.38 -12.81
N HIS A 10 -36.03 -9.29 -13.93
CA HIS A 10 -34.64 -9.73 -14.04
C HIS A 10 -33.74 -8.77 -13.27
N THR A 11 -33.58 -9.02 -11.97
CA THR A 11 -32.52 -8.40 -11.18
C THR A 11 -31.18 -9.03 -11.59
N SER A 12 -30.23 -8.19 -12.02
CA SER A 12 -28.88 -8.57 -12.47
C SER A 12 -28.01 -9.26 -11.42
N HIS A 13 -28.48 -9.36 -10.17
CA HIS A 13 -27.74 -9.97 -9.08
C HIS A 13 -28.24 -11.39 -8.81
N ALA A 14 -27.30 -12.35 -8.74
CA ALA A 14 -27.62 -13.72 -8.37
C ALA A 14 -28.24 -13.77 -6.96
N PRO A 15 -29.32 -14.55 -6.76
CA PRO A 15 -29.98 -14.65 -5.46
C PRO A 15 -29.04 -15.23 -4.40
N ALA A 16 -29.04 -14.64 -3.20
CA ALA A 16 -28.23 -15.10 -2.09
C ALA A 16 -28.64 -16.53 -1.67
N VAL A 17 -27.72 -17.49 -1.78
CA VAL A 17 -27.97 -18.87 -1.33
C VAL A 17 -27.78 -18.93 0.19
N LYS A 18 -28.83 -19.31 0.92
CA LYS A 18 -28.83 -19.44 2.39
C LYS A 18 -28.35 -20.83 2.79
N ALA A 19 -27.17 -20.93 3.38
CA ALA A 19 -26.69 -22.13 4.05
C ALA A 19 -26.56 -21.83 5.57
N GLY A 20 -27.13 -22.68 6.42
CA GLY A 20 -26.96 -22.58 7.88
C GLY A 20 -27.46 -21.28 8.53
N GLY A 21 -28.64 -20.78 8.13
CA GLY A 21 -29.28 -19.63 8.79
C GLY A 21 -28.70 -18.25 8.47
N MET A 22 -27.48 -18.19 7.92
CA MET A 22 -26.74 -16.97 7.65
C MET A 22 -26.86 -16.56 6.17
N ARG A 23 -27.05 -15.27 5.89
CA ARG A 23 -27.02 -14.74 4.51
C ARG A 23 -25.56 -14.59 4.08
N ILE A 24 -25.11 -15.38 3.11
CA ILE A 24 -23.78 -15.23 2.52
C ILE A 24 -23.92 -14.38 1.27
N VAL A 25 -23.49 -13.11 1.36
CA VAL A 25 -23.29 -12.27 0.18
C VAL A 25 -22.00 -12.75 -0.49
N LYS A 26 -22.12 -13.40 -1.65
CA LYS A 26 -20.95 -13.56 -2.52
C LYS A 26 -20.60 -12.15 -2.98
N HIS A 27 -19.46 -11.63 -2.56
CA HIS A 27 -18.89 -10.44 -3.19
C HIS A 27 -18.65 -10.79 -4.65
N ALA A 28 -19.56 -10.39 -5.53
CA ALA A 28 -19.27 -10.31 -6.94
C ALA A 28 -18.13 -9.30 -7.04
N ARG A 29 -16.92 -9.77 -7.38
CA ARG A 29 -15.88 -8.88 -7.87
C ARG A 29 -16.30 -8.43 -9.27
N GLU A 30 -17.30 -7.57 -9.33
CA GLU A 30 -17.65 -6.83 -10.53
C GLU A 30 -16.81 -5.56 -10.53
N HIS A 31 -15.57 -5.70 -10.98
CA HIS A 31 -14.87 -4.64 -11.70
C HIS A 31 -13.90 -5.35 -12.62
N GLU A 32 -14.44 -5.90 -13.71
CA GLU A 32 -13.68 -6.20 -14.93
C GLU A 32 -13.54 -4.96 -15.82
N ASP A 33 -13.74 -3.75 -15.26
CA ASP A 33 -13.27 -2.55 -15.92
C ASP A 33 -11.75 -2.57 -15.77
N LYS A 34 -11.05 -2.74 -16.89
CA LYS A 34 -9.60 -2.59 -16.96
C LYS A 34 -9.23 -1.31 -16.20
N ALA A 35 -8.41 -1.45 -15.16
CA ALA A 35 -7.93 -0.30 -14.40
C ALA A 35 -7.41 0.75 -15.39
N LEU A 36 -7.95 1.97 -15.31
CA LEU A 36 -7.58 3.07 -16.18
C LEU A 36 -6.07 3.29 -16.07
N THR A 37 -5.42 3.44 -17.22
CA THR A 37 -4.00 3.74 -17.25
C THR A 37 -3.75 5.09 -16.58
N LYS A 38 -2.53 5.30 -16.07
CA LYS A 38 -2.13 6.56 -15.40
C LYS A 38 -2.49 7.81 -16.21
N SER A 39 -2.35 7.74 -17.54
CA SER A 39 -2.69 8.84 -18.45
C SER A 39 -4.19 9.11 -18.50
N GLU A 40 -5.02 8.07 -18.60
CA GLU A 40 -6.48 8.23 -18.66
C GLU A 40 -7.03 8.77 -17.34
N LEU A 41 -6.47 8.29 -16.22
CA LEU A 41 -6.84 8.75 -14.89
C LEU A 41 -6.45 10.22 -14.66
N ALA A 42 -5.29 10.64 -15.17
CA ALA A 42 -4.88 12.04 -15.17
C ALA A 42 -5.77 12.93 -16.05
N HIS A 43 -6.20 12.43 -17.21
CA HIS A 43 -7.14 13.16 -18.08
C HIS A 43 -8.50 13.37 -17.42
N GLN A 44 -9.06 12.32 -16.79
CA GLN A 44 -10.32 12.44 -16.04
C GLN A 44 -10.18 13.41 -14.87
N ALA A 45 -9.08 13.34 -14.11
CA ALA A 45 -8.84 14.26 -13.01
C ALA A 45 -8.85 15.73 -13.49
N ALA A 46 -8.21 16.01 -14.63
CA ALA A 46 -8.20 17.34 -15.23
C ALA A 46 -9.59 17.77 -15.76
N GLU A 47 -10.32 16.88 -16.40
CA GLU A 47 -11.64 17.17 -16.97
C GLU A 47 -12.68 17.51 -15.89
N TYR A 48 -12.67 16.77 -14.78
CA TYR A 48 -13.62 16.96 -13.68
C TYR A 48 -13.10 17.89 -12.58
N ASN A 49 -11.96 18.57 -12.77
CA ASN A 49 -11.28 19.37 -11.74
C ASN A 49 -11.17 18.64 -10.39
N SER A 50 -10.84 17.35 -10.45
CA SER A 50 -10.79 16.45 -9.29
C SER A 50 -9.37 15.97 -9.02
N SER A 51 -9.13 15.45 -7.82
CA SER A 51 -7.87 14.79 -7.47
C SER A 51 -8.06 13.28 -7.45
N ILE A 52 -7.03 12.58 -7.92
CA ILE A 52 -6.99 11.11 -7.91
C ILE A 52 -6.90 10.66 -6.45
N THR A 53 -7.96 10.06 -5.93
CA THR A 53 -8.01 9.53 -4.57
C THR A 53 -8.52 8.09 -4.61
N GLY A 54 -7.86 7.18 -3.87
CA GLY A 54 -8.33 5.79 -3.70
C GLY A 54 -7.82 4.75 -4.71
N VAL A 55 -6.96 5.10 -5.66
CA VAL A 55 -6.35 4.12 -6.57
C VAL A 55 -5.12 3.50 -5.91
N SER A 56 -5.07 2.17 -5.87
CA SER A 56 -3.91 1.45 -5.33
C SER A 56 -2.68 1.71 -6.22
N PRO A 57 -1.50 2.02 -5.64
CA PRO A 57 -0.27 2.16 -6.42
C PRO A 57 0.05 0.92 -7.26
N HIS A 58 -0.35 -0.26 -6.79
CA HIS A 58 -0.13 -1.53 -7.50
C HIS A 58 -0.94 -1.66 -8.80
N ASP A 59 -2.02 -0.88 -8.96
CA ASP A 59 -2.87 -0.93 -10.16
C ASP A 59 -2.38 0.03 -11.25
N ILE A 60 -1.58 1.03 -10.87
CA ILE A 60 -1.11 2.10 -11.77
C ILE A 60 0.33 1.86 -12.22
N PHE A 61 1.18 1.38 -11.30
CA PHE A 61 2.62 1.27 -11.53
C PHE A 61 3.01 -0.14 -11.96
N SER A 62 3.97 -0.21 -12.88
CA SER A 62 4.66 -1.45 -13.18
C SER A 62 5.46 -1.94 -11.98
N LYS A 63 5.77 -3.24 -11.98
CA LYS A 63 6.58 -3.85 -10.91
C LYS A 63 7.93 -3.15 -10.73
N GLU A 64 8.56 -2.73 -11.83
CA GLU A 64 9.86 -2.05 -11.83
C GLU A 64 9.78 -0.66 -11.18
N GLU A 65 8.73 0.11 -11.49
CA GLU A 65 8.48 1.42 -10.88
C GLU A 65 8.22 1.29 -9.37
N LEU A 66 7.48 0.28 -8.98
CA LEU A 66 7.16 0.02 -7.57
C LEU A 66 8.43 -0.36 -6.78
N GLU A 67 9.26 -1.24 -7.32
CA GLU A 67 10.54 -1.59 -6.69
C GLU A 67 11.49 -0.38 -6.59
N SER A 68 11.49 0.49 -7.60
CA SER A 68 12.27 1.74 -7.59
C SER A 68 11.80 2.69 -6.49
N HIS A 69 10.48 2.88 -6.38
CA HIS A 69 9.86 3.66 -5.31
C HIS A 69 10.27 3.13 -3.93
N ASP A 70 10.14 1.84 -3.69
CA ASP A 70 10.44 1.23 -2.38
C ASP A 70 11.92 1.36 -2.01
N LYS A 71 12.82 1.18 -2.99
CA LYS A 71 14.27 1.40 -2.80
C LYS A 71 14.56 2.86 -2.44
N SER A 72 13.93 3.81 -3.13
CA SER A 72 14.11 5.25 -2.89
C SER A 72 13.62 5.64 -1.49
N VAL A 73 12.43 5.19 -1.11
CA VAL A 73 11.87 5.42 0.23
C VAL A 73 12.82 4.87 1.30
N LYS A 74 13.27 3.63 1.14
CA LYS A 74 14.22 3.02 2.08
C LYS A 74 15.52 3.83 2.20
N ALA A 75 16.12 4.23 1.09
CA ALA A 75 17.35 5.02 1.08
C ALA A 75 17.19 6.37 1.78
N SER A 76 16.02 7.01 1.69
CA SER A 76 15.75 8.28 2.37
C SER A 76 15.63 8.14 3.90
N HIS A 77 15.26 6.95 4.37
CA HIS A 77 15.10 6.65 5.79
C HIS A 77 16.35 6.02 6.43
N ASP A 78 17.25 5.42 5.64
CA ASP A 78 18.49 4.82 6.11
C ASP A 78 19.46 5.92 6.60
N LYS A 79 19.51 6.13 7.92
CA LYS A 79 20.47 7.04 8.55
C LYS A 79 21.85 6.38 8.65
N PRO A 80 22.95 7.14 8.48
CA PRO A 80 24.29 6.61 8.66
C PRO A 80 24.48 6.11 10.09
N MET A 81 25.16 4.97 10.24
CA MET A 81 25.45 4.39 11.56
C MET A 81 26.34 5.34 12.36
N PRO A 82 25.98 5.69 13.62
CA PRO A 82 26.78 6.61 14.42
C PRO A 82 28.17 6.01 14.67
N LYS A 83 29.21 6.72 14.24
CA LYS A 83 30.60 6.33 14.51
C LYS A 83 31.02 6.95 15.84
N VAL A 84 31.03 6.15 16.90
CA VAL A 84 31.61 6.54 18.20
C VAL A 84 33.05 6.03 18.24
N THR A 85 34.02 6.92 17.98
CA THR A 85 35.41 6.65 18.31
C THR A 85 35.60 6.88 19.81
N LYS A 86 35.71 5.80 20.59
CA LYS A 86 36.09 5.94 22.00
C LYS A 86 37.49 6.56 22.06
N PRO A 87 37.73 7.57 22.91
CA PRO A 87 39.07 8.09 23.09
C PRO A 87 39.97 6.95 23.60
N HIS A 88 41.05 6.68 22.88
CA HIS A 88 42.06 5.71 23.29
C HIS A 88 42.82 6.31 24.47
N ASN A 89 42.57 5.80 25.68
CA ASN A 89 43.33 6.18 26.86
C ASN A 89 44.59 5.31 26.91
N ASP A 90 45.73 5.90 26.55
CA ASP A 90 47.04 5.29 26.73
C ASP A 90 47.31 5.16 28.23
N ASN A 91 47.11 3.95 28.79
CA ASN A 91 47.32 3.65 30.21
C ASN A 91 48.79 3.83 30.64
N THR A 92 49.71 3.98 29.69
CA THR A 92 51.15 4.22 29.90
C THR A 92 51.47 5.65 30.33
N ARG A 93 50.55 6.61 30.15
CA ARG A 93 50.77 8.02 30.56
C ARG A 93 50.45 8.30 32.03
N ARG A 94 49.87 7.32 32.76
CA ARG A 94 49.55 7.45 34.19
C ARG A 94 50.61 6.84 35.09
N ILE A 95 51.88 7.12 34.83
CA ILE A 95 52.95 6.77 35.77
C ILE A 95 52.85 7.76 36.92
N ILE A 96 52.19 7.34 38.01
CA ILE A 96 52.18 8.09 39.26
C ILE A 96 53.59 7.98 39.84
N GLN A 97 54.35 9.08 39.78
CA GLN A 97 55.69 9.14 40.37
C GLN A 97 55.55 9.15 41.89
N GLN A 98 56.06 8.09 42.55
CA GLN A 98 56.15 8.07 44.01
C GLN A 98 57.42 8.79 44.48
N PRO A 99 57.37 9.53 45.62
CA PRO A 99 58.54 10.16 46.18
C PRO A 99 59.53 9.11 46.72
N SER A 100 60.80 9.28 46.38
CA SER A 100 61.89 8.46 46.90
C SER A 100 62.17 8.78 48.37
N LYS A 101 62.38 7.73 49.17
CA LYS A 101 62.87 7.82 50.56
C LYS A 101 64.33 8.23 50.60
#